data_AF-A0A963L4D3-F1
#
_entry.id   AF-A0A963L4D3-F1
#
_cell.length_a   1.000
_cell.length_b   1.000
_cell.length_c   1.000
_cell.angle_alpha   90.00
_cell.angle_beta   90.00
_cell.angle_gamma   90.00
#
_symmetry.space_group_name_H-M   'P 1'
#
loop_
_entity.id
_entity.type
_entity.pdbx_description
1 polymer ?
#
loop_
_entity_poly.entity_id
_entity_poly.type
_entity_poly.pdbx_seq_one_letter_code
_entity_poly.pdbx_strand_id
1 'polypeptide(L)' 'QMMQTLAGMYLKGQIKPVIDQTLPMKELPKAYAIMGSRSVKGKLVLVN' A
#
# COMPACT_ATOMS: atom_id res chain seq x y z
N GLN A 1 7.39 4.19 -19.78
CA GLN A 1 8.55 3.30 -19.52
C GLN A 1 8.78 3.01 -18.04
N MET A 2 8.88 3.99 -17.13
CA MET A 2 9.18 3.75 -15.69
C MET A 2 8.25 2.73 -14.98
N MET A 3 6.92 2.86 -15.10
CA MET A 3 5.97 1.94 -14.45
C MET A 3 6.04 0.51 -15.00
N GLN A 4 6.37 0.34 -16.28
CA GLN A 4 6.55 -0.97 -16.91
C GLN A 4 7.78 -1.68 -16.36
N THR A 5 8.87 -0.93 -16.13
CA THR A 5 10.09 -1.46 -15.51
C THR A 5 9.83 -1.94 -14.08
N LEU A 6 9.12 -1.15 -13.27
CA LEU A 6 8.74 -1.53 -11.91
C LEU A 6 7.82 -2.75 -11.87
N ALA A 7 6.83 -2.81 -12.78
CA ALA A 7 5.98 -3.98 -12.93
C ALA A 7 6.79 -5.23 -13.32
N GLY A 8 7.76 -5.08 -14.24
CA GLY A 8 8.68 -6.16 -14.60
C GLY A 8 9.53 -6.66 -13.42
N MET A 9 10.03 -5.76 -12.58
CA MET A 9 10.78 -6.11 -11.37
C MET A 9 9.90 -6.80 -10.32
N TYR A 10 8.64 -6.37 -10.17
CA TYR A 10 7.66 -7.01 -9.30
C TYR A 10 7.33 -8.43 -9.77
N LEU A 11 7.06 -8.62 -11.07
CA LEU A 11 6.80 -9.94 -11.66
C LEU A 11 7.99 -10.89 -11.54
N LYS A 12 9.21 -10.37 -11.63
CA LYS A 12 10.46 -11.13 -11.41
C LYS A 12 10.78 -11.38 -9.93
N GLY A 13 9.97 -10.88 -8.99
CA GLY A 13 10.18 -11.04 -7.55
C GLY A 13 11.35 -10.22 -6.98
N GLN A 14 11.94 -9.31 -7.76
CA GLN A 14 13.07 -8.48 -7.33
C GLN A 14 12.63 -7.36 -6.37
N ILE A 15 11.36 -6.97 -6.43
CA ILE A 15 10.76 -5.95 -5.56
C ILE A 15 9.48 -6.52 -4.96
N LYS A 16 9.37 -6.51 -3.63
CA LYS A 16 8.14 -6.87 -2.91
C LYS A 16 7.58 -5.63 -2.20
N PRO A 17 6.37 -5.14 -2.55
CA PRO A 17 5.74 -4.05 -1.84
C PRO A 17 5.35 -4.52 -0.43
N VAL A 18 5.84 -3.81 0.58
CA VAL A 18 5.44 -4.04 1.98
C VAL A 18 4.10 -3.34 2.21
N ILE A 19 3.05 -4.14 2.43
CA ILE A 19 1.71 -3.67 2.80
C ILE A 19 1.58 -3.85 4.31
N ASP A 20 1.26 -2.75 5.00
CA ASP A 20 1.06 -2.73 6.44
C ASP A 20 -0.36 -3.22 6.78
N GLN A 21 -1.37 -2.62 6.14
CA GLN A 21 -2.78 -2.89 6.42
C GLN A 21 -3.62 -2.79 5.15
N THR A 22 -4.68 -3.59 5.09
CA THR A 22 -5.74 -3.48 4.09
C THR A 22 -7.04 -3.12 4.80
N LEU A 23 -7.69 -2.04 4.37
CA LEU A 23 -8.95 -1.56 4.96
C LEU A 23 -10.02 -1.45 3.87
N PRO A 24 -11.30 -1.73 4.18
CA PRO A 24 -12.38 -1.52 3.23
C PRO A 24 -12.59 -0.01 3.00
N MET A 25 -13.01 0.39 1.79
CA MET A 25 -13.15 1.81 1.42
C MET A 25 -14.13 2.58 2.33
N LYS A 26 -15.10 1.89 2.94
CA LYS A 26 -16.00 2.45 3.96
C LYS A 26 -15.28 2.95 5.23
N GLU A 27 -14.07 2.44 5.51
CA GLU A 27 -13.24 2.79 6.67
C GLU A 27 -12.18 3.86 6.35
N LEU A 28 -12.39 4.64 5.28
CA LEU A 28 -11.49 5.74 4.89
C LEU A 28 -11.15 6.72 6.04
N PRO A 29 -12.10 7.17 6.89
CA PRO A 29 -11.77 8.07 8.00
C PRO A 29 -10.80 7.45 9.00
N LYS A 30 -10.94 6.14 9.25
CA LYS A 30 -10.06 5.38 10.15
C LYS A 30 -8.66 5.22 9.54
N ALA A 31 -8.57 5.01 8.22
CA ALA A 31 -7.29 4.99 7.52
C ALA A 31 -6.51 6.30 7.70
N TYR A 32 -7.20 7.46 7.61
CA TYR A 32 -6.58 8.76 7.87
C TYR A 32 -6.14 8.95 9.33
N ALA A 33 -6.93 8.48 10.30
CA ALA A 33 -6.53 8.54 11.70
C ALA A 33 -5.23 7.75 11.97
N ILE A 34 -5.11 6.54 11.40
CA ILE A 34 -3.91 5.69 11.53
C ILE A 34 -2.70 6.31 10.82
N MET A 35 -2.90 6.95 9.66
CA MET A 35 -1.84 7.68 8.97
C MET A 35 -1.38 8.90 9.78
N GLY A 36 -2.33 9.63 10.38
CA GLY A 36 -2.07 10.78 11.25
C GLY A 36 -1.29 10.42 12.52
N SER A 37 -1.54 9.24 13.10
CA SER A 37 -0.79 8.73 14.26
C SER A 37 0.62 8.24 13.91
N ARG A 38 1.02 8.28 12.63
CA ARG A 38 2.31 7.75 12.11
C ARG A 38 2.55 6.29 12.48
N SER A 39 1.48 5.50 12.62
CA SER A 39 1.57 4.09 13.01
C SER A 39 1.75 3.13 11.82
N VAL A 40 1.61 3.62 10.59
CA VAL A 40 1.72 2.82 9.37
C VAL A 40 3.18 2.45 9.09
N LYS A 41 3.48 1.16 9.06
CA LYS A 41 4.82 0.63 8.70
C LYS A 41 4.80 0.00 7.31
N GLY A 42 4.71 0.85 6.30
CA GLY A 42 4.65 0.43 4.90
C GLY A 42 3.51 1.12 4.16
N LYS A 43 2.77 0.38 3.35
CA LYS A 43 1.63 0.91 2.60
C LYS A 43 0.31 0.49 3.25
N LEU A 44 -0.56 1.45 3.53
CA LEU A 44 -1.97 1.20 3.82
C LEU A 44 -2.73 1.19 2.50
N VAL A 45 -3.45 0.11 2.21
CA VAL A 45 -4.20 -0.07 0.98
C VAL A 45 -5.68 -0.12 1.27
N LEU A 46 -6.47 0.59 0.47
CA LEU A 46 -7.93 0.53 0.52
C LEU A 46 -8.44 -0.43 -0.54
N VAL A 47 -9.39 -1.28 -0.15
CA VAL A 47 -10.06 -2.24 -1.03
C VAL A 47 -11.54 -1.89 -1.14
N ASN A 48 -12.09 -2.07 -2.34
CA ASN A 48 -13.51 -1.88 -2.64
C ASN A 48 -14.24 -3.21 -2.61
#